data_AF-A0A3N5WFP9-F1
#
_entry.id   AF-A0A3N5WFP9-F1
#
_cell.length_a   1.000
_cell.length_b   1.000
_cell.length_c   1.000
_cell.angle_alpha   90.00
_cell.angle_beta   90.00
_cell.angle_gamma   90.00
#
_symmetry.space_group_name_H-M   'P 1'
#
loop_
_entity.id
_entity.type
_entity.pdbx_description
1 polymer ?
#
loop_
_entity_poly.entity_id
_entity_poly.type
_entity_poly.pdbx_seq_one_letter_code
_entity_poly.pdbx_strand_id
1 'polypeptide(L)'
;MPKARSVVSIAIGFPRSIGEVWGTYREEGTLPGPYMWFGFAYLNWELSRVALKVAKDLEHRGFRSLPLPPAHTLVQYRYYESFDRWNRYLGDFSHKHAALAAGLGAFGWSNLFLTPRFGARQRLISVIT
;
A
#
# COMPACT_ATOMS: atom_id res chain seq x y z
N MET A 1 8.65 2.01 -16.84
CA MET A 1 7.99 2.44 -18.10
C MET A 1 8.33 3.89 -18.41
N PRO A 2 9.35 4.17 -19.24
CA PRO A 2 9.86 5.54 -19.43
C PRO A 2 8.88 6.55 -20.06
N LYS A 3 7.90 6.08 -20.85
CA LYS A 3 6.90 6.92 -21.53
C LYS A 3 5.59 7.08 -20.75
N ALA A 4 5.49 6.51 -19.55
CA ALA A 4 4.28 6.61 -18.73
C ALA A 4 3.99 8.08 -18.37
N ARG A 5 2.71 8.44 -18.28
CA ARG A 5 2.29 9.83 -18.04
C ARG A 5 1.39 9.98 -16.83
N SER A 6 0.84 8.89 -16.30
CA SER A 6 -0.05 8.94 -15.16
C SER A 6 0.13 7.74 -14.23
N VAL A 7 -0.44 7.88 -13.04
CA VAL A 7 -0.48 6.84 -12.01
C VAL A 7 -1.89 6.80 -11.46
N VAL A 8 -2.50 5.62 -11.48
CA VAL A 8 -3.74 5.35 -10.74
C VAL A 8 -3.35 4.94 -9.32
N SER A 9 -3.76 5.71 -8.31
CA SER A 9 -3.54 5.39 -6.91
C SER A 9 -4.83 4.86 -6.27
N ILE A 10 -4.71 3.76 -5.52
CA ILE A 10 -5.85 3.05 -4.95
C ILE A 10 -5.59 2.84 -3.46
N ALA A 11 -6.59 3.12 -2.65
CA ALA A 11 -6.57 2.92 -1.21
C ALA A 11 -7.68 1.96 -0.78
N ILE A 12 -7.39 1.10 0.19
CA ILE A 12 -8.40 0.26 0.86
C ILE A 12 -8.22 0.35 2.37
N GLY A 13 -9.33 0.58 3.09
CA GLY A 13 -9.35 0.60 4.55
C GLY A 13 -9.73 -0.76 5.13
N PHE A 14 -9.21 -1.10 6.32
CA PHE A 14 -9.62 -2.28 7.10
C PHE A 14 -10.42 -1.86 8.34
N PRO A 15 -11.35 -2.66 8.91
CA PRO A 15 -12.26 -2.28 10.01
C PRO A 15 -11.65 -1.59 11.24
N ARG A 16 -12.41 -0.66 11.87
CA ARG A 16 -11.92 0.23 12.95
C ARG A 16 -11.61 -0.56 14.21
N SER A 17 -12.44 -1.54 14.51
CA SER A 17 -12.29 -2.50 15.60
C SER A 17 -10.94 -3.21 15.63
N ILE A 18 -10.28 -3.42 14.48
CA ILE A 18 -8.94 -4.02 14.43
C ILE A 18 -7.91 -3.14 15.16
N GLY A 19 -8.07 -1.82 15.11
CA GLY A 19 -7.20 -0.88 15.84
C GLY A 19 -7.52 -0.80 17.33
N GLU A 20 -8.76 -1.11 17.73
CA GLU A 20 -9.21 -1.09 19.13
C GLU A 20 -8.65 -2.29 19.93
N VAL A 21 -8.37 -3.40 19.24
CA VAL A 21 -7.79 -4.62 19.85
C VAL A 21 -6.31 -4.82 19.52
N TRP A 22 -5.67 -3.86 18.84
CA TRP A 22 -4.25 -4.00 18.51
C TRP A 22 -3.37 -3.85 19.76
N GLY A 23 -2.39 -4.73 19.91
CA GLY A 23 -1.41 -4.67 20.99
C GLY A 23 -0.46 -5.86 20.97
N THR A 24 0.37 -5.97 22.00
CA THR A 24 1.31 -7.09 22.13
C THR A 24 0.67 -8.24 22.90
N TYR A 25 1.16 -9.47 22.69
CA TYR A 25 0.66 -10.67 23.39
C TYR A 25 0.74 -10.61 24.93
N ARG A 26 1.38 -9.57 25.50
CA ARG A 26 1.51 -9.34 26.94
C ARG A 26 0.37 -8.51 27.52
N GLU A 27 -0.43 -7.87 26.68
CA GLU A 27 -1.51 -6.98 27.08
C GLU A 27 -2.85 -7.74 27.02
N GLU A 28 -3.56 -7.74 28.14
CA GLU A 28 -4.89 -8.35 28.23
C GLU A 28 -5.88 -7.67 27.27
N GLY A 29 -6.73 -8.49 26.62
CA GLY A 29 -7.73 -7.98 25.67
C GLY A 29 -7.20 -7.63 24.27
N THR A 30 -5.91 -7.80 24.01
CA THR A 30 -5.32 -7.51 22.70
C THR A 30 -5.30 -8.74 21.78
N LEU A 31 -5.56 -8.51 20.50
CA LEU A 31 -5.65 -9.52 19.44
C LEU A 31 -4.84 -9.00 18.23
N PRO A 32 -3.54 -9.34 18.11
CA PRO A 32 -2.74 -8.93 16.96
C PRO A 32 -3.13 -9.64 15.66
N GLY A 33 -3.70 -10.85 15.75
CA GLY A 33 -4.10 -11.69 14.61
C GLY A 33 -5.01 -11.01 13.58
N PRO A 34 -6.12 -10.37 14.00
CA PRO A 34 -6.99 -9.60 13.11
C PRO A 34 -6.26 -8.58 12.22
N TYR A 35 -5.29 -7.83 12.76
CA TYR A 35 -4.50 -6.91 11.94
C TYR A 35 -3.56 -7.66 10.99
N MET A 36 -2.87 -8.69 11.46
CA MET A 36 -1.95 -9.46 10.62
C MET A 36 -2.68 -10.06 9.40
N TRP A 37 -3.89 -10.58 9.60
CA TRP A 37 -4.68 -11.19 8.53
C TRP A 37 -5.45 -10.15 7.70
N PHE A 38 -6.29 -9.33 8.33
CA PHE A 38 -7.23 -8.42 7.65
C PHE A 38 -6.76 -6.97 7.52
N GLY A 39 -5.69 -6.57 8.21
CA GLY A 39 -5.03 -5.25 8.08
C GLY A 39 -3.72 -5.26 7.30
N PHE A 40 -3.14 -6.45 7.06
CA PHE A 40 -1.91 -6.65 6.29
C PHE A 40 -2.09 -7.69 5.16
N ALA A 41 -2.14 -8.99 5.47
CA ALA A 41 -1.96 -10.04 4.46
C ALA A 41 -3.09 -10.06 3.40
N TYR A 42 -4.31 -10.34 3.84
CA TYR A 42 -5.47 -10.46 2.96
C TYR A 42 -5.81 -9.14 2.27
N LEU A 43 -5.61 -8.02 2.99
CA LEU A 43 -5.88 -6.70 2.45
C LEU A 43 -4.93 -6.34 1.31
N ASN A 44 -3.64 -6.70 1.42
CA ASN A 44 -2.68 -6.53 0.33
C ASN A 44 -3.02 -7.43 -0.88
N TRP A 45 -3.54 -8.64 -0.66
CA TRP A 45 -3.98 -9.52 -1.74
C TRP A 45 -5.20 -8.97 -2.48
N GLU A 46 -6.22 -8.50 -1.75
CA GLU A 46 -7.40 -7.92 -2.38
C GLU A 46 -7.05 -6.64 -3.15
N LEU A 47 -6.18 -5.81 -2.58
CA LEU A 47 -5.67 -4.61 -3.23
C LEU A 47 -4.88 -4.95 -4.51
N SER A 48 -4.06 -6.02 -4.48
CA SER A 48 -3.34 -6.53 -5.66
C SER A 48 -4.30 -7.06 -6.73
N ARG A 49 -5.38 -7.75 -6.33
CA ARG A 49 -6.44 -8.23 -7.22
C ARG A 49 -7.14 -7.05 -7.92
N VAL A 50 -7.46 -6.00 -7.18
CA VAL A 50 -8.06 -4.77 -7.75
C VAL A 50 -7.10 -4.10 -8.72
N ALA A 51 -5.83 -3.91 -8.35
CA ALA A 51 -4.84 -3.31 -9.25
C ALA A 51 -4.64 -4.11 -10.54
N LEU A 52 -4.65 -5.44 -10.47
CA LEU A 52 -4.57 -6.29 -11.66
C LEU A 52 -5.80 -6.13 -12.57
N LYS A 53 -7.00 -6.00 -12.00
CA LYS A 53 -8.21 -5.73 -12.79
C LYS A 53 -8.13 -4.36 -13.47
N VAL A 54 -7.70 -3.33 -12.76
CA VAL A 54 -7.50 -1.98 -13.32
C VAL A 54 -6.47 -2.00 -14.44
N ALA A 55 -5.32 -2.66 -14.23
CA ALA A 55 -4.29 -2.81 -15.25
C ALA A 55 -4.85 -3.50 -16.52
N LYS A 56 -5.57 -4.62 -16.37
CA LYS A 56 -6.19 -5.32 -17.50
C LYS A 56 -7.22 -4.47 -18.24
N ASP A 57 -8.03 -3.69 -17.53
CA ASP A 57 -9.01 -2.77 -18.16
C ASP A 57 -8.31 -1.66 -18.95
N LEU A 58 -7.21 -1.11 -18.42
CA LEU A 58 -6.38 -0.14 -19.14
C LEU A 58 -5.75 -0.73 -20.41
N GLU A 59 -5.20 -1.95 -20.33
CA GLU A 59 -4.64 -2.66 -21.49
C GLU A 59 -5.71 -2.94 -22.55
N HIS A 60 -6.93 -3.32 -22.15
CA HIS A 60 -8.03 -3.54 -23.08
C HIS A 60 -8.41 -2.26 -23.85
N ARG A 61 -8.18 -1.10 -23.25
CA ARG A 61 -8.38 0.23 -23.87
C ARG A 61 -7.15 0.72 -24.65
N GLY A 62 -6.10 -0.09 -24.78
CA GLY A 62 -4.89 0.24 -25.53
C GLY A 62 -3.81 0.98 -24.74
N PHE A 63 -3.94 1.08 -23.41
CA PHE A 63 -2.93 1.69 -22.55
C PHE A 63 -2.03 0.64 -21.92
N ARG A 64 -0.71 0.81 -22.06
CA ARG A 64 0.23 0.00 -21.28
C ARG A 64 0.09 0.32 -19.81
N SER A 65 0.09 -0.69 -18.95
CA SER A 65 -0.06 -0.52 -17.51
C SER A 65 0.87 -1.44 -16.71
N LEU A 66 1.37 -0.94 -15.59
CA LEU A 66 2.24 -1.68 -14.67
C LEU A 66 1.72 -1.55 -13.23
N PRO A 67 1.03 -2.57 -12.71
CA PRO A 67 0.66 -2.61 -11.30
C PRO A 67 1.91 -2.88 -10.46
N LEU A 68 2.10 -2.08 -9.40
CA LEU A 68 3.21 -2.21 -8.46
C LEU A 68 2.72 -2.88 -7.18
N PRO A 69 3.45 -3.86 -6.60
CA PRO A 69 2.99 -4.58 -5.42
C PRO A 69 2.93 -3.69 -4.17
N PRO A 70 1.94 -3.88 -3.28
CA PRO A 70 1.69 -2.95 -2.17
C PRO A 70 2.59 -3.16 -0.94
N ALA A 71 3.35 -4.25 -0.91
CA ALA A 71 4.19 -4.63 0.22
C ALA A 71 5.61 -4.99 -0.21
N HIS A 72 6.56 -4.55 0.61
CA HIS A 72 8.01 -4.65 0.36
C HIS A 72 8.51 -6.10 0.22
N THR A 73 7.85 -7.08 0.84
CA THR A 73 8.28 -8.50 0.84
C THR A 73 8.43 -9.07 -0.57
N LEU A 74 7.71 -8.55 -1.57
CA LEU A 74 7.77 -9.02 -2.96
C LEU A 74 8.80 -8.29 -3.83
N VAL A 75 9.41 -7.20 -3.33
CA VAL A 75 10.35 -6.34 -4.08
C VAL A 75 11.82 -6.69 -3.76
N GLN A 76 12.05 -7.71 -2.92
CA GLN A 76 13.37 -8.12 -2.43
C GLN A 76 14.29 -8.76 -3.50
N TYR A 77 13.87 -8.83 -4.77
CA TYR A 77 14.70 -9.40 -5.85
C TYR A 77 15.92 -8.54 -6.22
N ARG A 78 15.85 -7.21 -5.97
CA ARG A 78 16.93 -6.26 -6.31
C ARG A 78 17.76 -5.84 -5.10
N TYR A 79 17.17 -5.90 -3.91
CA TYR A 79 17.74 -5.36 -2.67
C TYR A 79 17.55 -6.32 -1.50
N TYR A 80 17.83 -7.61 -1.69
CA TYR A 80 17.65 -8.66 -0.66
C TYR A 80 18.34 -8.30 0.67
N GLU A 81 19.41 -7.51 0.62
CA GLU A 81 20.19 -7.05 1.78
C GLU A 81 20.59 -5.57 1.71
N SER A 82 20.19 -4.85 0.67
CA SER A 82 20.64 -3.47 0.44
C SER A 82 19.68 -2.48 1.07
N PHE A 83 19.98 -2.12 2.30
CA PHE A 83 19.53 -0.85 2.79
C PHE A 83 20.29 0.28 2.08
N ASP A 84 19.70 1.47 1.97
CA ASP A 84 20.49 2.62 1.54
C ASP A 84 21.60 2.94 2.56
N ARG A 85 22.44 3.95 2.26
CA ARG A 85 23.52 4.41 3.16
C ARG A 85 23.07 4.79 4.58
N TRP A 86 21.76 4.82 4.85
CA TRP A 86 21.12 5.15 6.12
C TRP A 86 20.36 3.97 6.73
N ASN A 87 20.62 2.75 6.25
CA ASN A 87 19.94 1.54 6.68
C ASN A 87 18.40 1.56 6.44
N ARG A 88 17.93 2.21 5.36
CA ARG A 88 16.50 2.27 5.01
C ARG A 88 16.15 1.29 3.89
N TYR A 89 15.00 0.63 4.03
CA TYR A 89 14.44 -0.21 2.99
C TYR A 89 14.12 0.60 1.73
N LEU A 90 14.57 0.09 0.58
CA LEU A 90 14.30 0.67 -0.73
C LEU A 90 13.13 -0.06 -1.39
N GLY A 91 12.11 0.70 -1.79
CA GLY A 91 11.03 0.21 -2.64
C GLY A 91 11.19 0.75 -4.05
N ASP A 92 10.66 0.01 -5.04
CA ASP A 92 10.66 0.45 -6.46
C ASP A 92 9.86 1.74 -6.67
N PHE A 93 8.90 2.04 -5.79
CA PHE A 93 7.98 3.15 -5.94
C PHE A 93 7.37 3.60 -4.61
N SER A 94 7.12 4.90 -4.46
CA SER A 94 6.48 5.45 -3.26
C SER A 94 4.97 5.62 -3.44
N HIS A 95 4.20 4.62 -2.99
CA HIS A 95 2.74 4.68 -3.02
C HIS A 95 2.15 5.87 -2.25
N LYS A 96 2.78 6.27 -1.13
CA LYS A 96 2.31 7.41 -0.31
C LYS A 96 2.39 8.73 -1.08
N HIS A 97 3.49 8.98 -1.79
CA HIS A 97 3.65 10.21 -2.58
C HIS A 97 2.73 10.22 -3.80
N ALA A 98 2.52 9.07 -4.44
CA ALA A 98 1.54 8.96 -5.51
C ALA A 98 0.11 9.24 -5.01
N ALA A 99 -0.24 8.73 -3.84
CA ALA A 99 -1.55 8.98 -3.24
C ALA A 99 -1.74 10.46 -2.82
N LEU A 100 -0.68 11.11 -2.33
CA LEU A 100 -0.67 12.55 -2.07
C LEU A 100 -0.92 13.34 -3.36
N ALA A 101 -0.15 13.05 -4.41
CA ALA A 101 -0.28 13.73 -5.71
C ALA A 101 -1.65 13.51 -6.36
N ALA A 102 -2.25 12.33 -6.13
CA ALA A 102 -3.61 12.01 -6.58
C ALA A 102 -4.72 12.64 -5.72
N GLY A 103 -4.39 13.37 -4.65
CA GLY A 103 -5.37 14.03 -3.79
C GLY A 103 -6.15 13.08 -2.87
N LEU A 104 -5.67 11.85 -2.64
CA LEU A 104 -6.36 10.90 -1.74
C LEU A 104 -6.30 11.35 -0.28
N GLY A 105 -5.30 12.15 0.11
CA GLY A 105 -5.03 12.48 1.50
C GLY A 105 -3.73 13.25 1.70
N ALA A 106 -3.24 13.29 2.94
CA ALA A 106 -2.05 14.04 3.32
C ALA A 106 -1.15 13.26 4.29
N PHE A 107 0.12 13.67 4.42
CA PHE A 107 0.99 13.16 5.48
C PHE A 107 0.61 13.79 6.83
N GLY A 108 0.35 12.95 7.83
CA GLY A 108 0.16 13.39 9.21
C GLY A 108 1.48 13.59 9.94
N TRP A 109 1.41 14.14 11.17
CA TRP A 109 2.55 14.35 12.06
C TRP A 109 3.36 13.08 12.35
N SER A 110 2.72 11.91 12.34
CA SER A 110 3.36 10.60 12.50
C SER A 110 4.05 10.08 11.23
N ASN A 111 4.12 10.89 10.16
CA ASN A 111 4.62 10.52 8.84
C ASN A 111 3.84 9.36 8.17
N LEU A 112 2.63 9.08 8.67
CA LEU A 112 1.65 8.20 8.05
C LEU A 112 0.83 8.98 7.03
N PHE A 113 0.47 8.31 5.93
CA PHE A 113 -0.46 8.88 4.95
C PHE A 113 -1.90 8.69 5.45
N LEU A 114 -2.63 9.78 5.57
CA LEU A 114 -3.98 9.84 6.12
C LEU A 114 -4.99 10.18 5.03
N THR A 115 -5.99 9.33 4.83
CA THR A 115 -7.18 9.71 4.04
C THR A 115 -8.27 10.26 4.97
N PRO A 116 -9.15 11.16 4.50
CA PRO A 116 -10.27 11.67 5.30
C PRO A 116 -11.18 10.56 5.83
N ARG A 117 -11.39 9.50 5.04
CA ARG A 117 -12.33 8.42 5.38
C ARG A 117 -11.74 7.39 6.36
N PHE A 118 -10.46 7.07 6.24
CA PHE A 118 -9.85 5.95 6.96
C PHE A 118 -8.72 6.36 7.92
N GLY A 119 -8.25 7.60 7.88
CA GLY A 119 -7.03 7.99 8.59
C GLY A 119 -5.85 7.14 8.14
N ALA A 120 -5.04 6.65 9.08
CA ALA A 120 -3.91 5.76 8.81
C ALA A 120 -4.30 4.29 8.55
N ARG A 121 -5.58 3.93 8.76
CA ARG A 121 -6.08 2.55 8.80
C ARG A 121 -6.39 2.04 7.38
N GLN A 122 -5.34 1.99 6.56
CA GLN A 122 -5.44 1.70 5.14
C GLN A 122 -4.15 1.16 4.54
N ARG A 123 -4.27 0.58 3.35
CA ARG A 123 -3.17 0.22 2.45
C ARG A 123 -3.31 0.93 1.12
N LEU A 124 -2.19 1.08 0.42
CA LEU A 124 -2.09 1.80 -0.84
C LEU A 124 -1.43 0.91 -1.90
N ILE A 125 -1.87 1.04 -3.14
CA ILE A 125 -1.23 0.46 -4.32
C ILE A 125 -1.28 1.46 -5.47
N SER A 126 -0.45 1.24 -6.49
CA SER A 126 -0.37 2.11 -7.65
C SER A 126 -0.26 1.30 -8.94
N VAL A 127 -0.90 1.80 -9.99
CA VAL A 127 -0.75 1.31 -11.36
C VAL A 127 -0.20 2.46 -12.20
N ILE A 128 0.98 2.27 -12.78
CA ILE A 128 1.59 3.24 -13.69
C ILE A 128 1.02 3.01 -15.09
N THR A 129 0.67 4.08 -15.83
CA THR A 129 0.18 3.98 -17.21
C THR A 129 0.63 5.15 -18.09
#